data_AF-C0R953-F1
#
_entry.id   AF-C0R953-F1
#
_cell.length_a   1.000
_cell.length_b   1.000
_cell.length_c   1.000
_cell.angle_alpha   90.00
_cell.angle_beta   90.00
_cell.angle_gamma   90.00
#
_symmetry.space_group_name_H-M   'P 1'
#
loop_
_entity.id
_entity.type
_entity.pdbx_description
1 polymer ?
#
loop_
_entity_poly.entity_id
_entity_poly.type
_entity_poly.pdbx_seq_one_letter_code
_entity_poly.pdbx_strand_id
1 'polypeptide(L)'
;MKKNKLNIIRLNIITAILTSICISCAPLDNVNPNKLKSHINPRKLKKTKSRTNSKNLAENNQNLKNESQNPKYSNQNLQEKILLSKLEKIDKDLKDQKKQEDIQIVNIDAQYDFLETFKLQNDGVFMHITKMILKRIIYSSLNYKKEKILLLKEILKKLDNDDKNRKIARIFLETSRDIQLQIEKIHSIKIQNISKKEAEELLQDREHSLKTKQNFAKTLNATIDAYSKDFNNLKTNLKNLATHIEDKYHHISLYRPNKVY
;
A
#
# COMPACT_ATOMS: atom_id res chain seq x y z
N MET A 1 35.66 21.00 -8.53
CA MET A 1 35.06 19.88 -7.77
C MET A 1 33.58 20.12 -7.51
N LYS A 2 32.66 19.45 -8.25
CA LYS A 2 31.19 19.56 -8.08
C LYS A 2 30.54 18.17 -7.94
N LYS A 3 31.10 17.27 -7.12
CA LYS A 3 30.61 15.88 -6.97
C LYS A 3 29.75 15.59 -5.73
N ASN A 4 29.48 16.57 -4.86
CA ASN A 4 28.78 16.28 -3.60
C ASN A 4 27.24 16.48 -3.63
N LYS A 5 26.69 17.35 -4.49
CA LYS A 5 25.23 17.63 -4.48
C LYS A 5 24.37 16.49 -5.05
N LEU A 6 24.83 15.81 -6.10
CA LEU A 6 24.03 14.77 -6.76
C LEU A 6 23.84 13.52 -5.88
N ASN A 7 24.87 13.15 -5.12
CA ASN A 7 24.83 11.99 -4.24
C ASN A 7 23.97 12.24 -3.00
N ILE A 8 23.96 13.47 -2.47
CA ILE A 8 23.11 13.87 -1.34
C ILE A 8 21.63 13.86 -1.74
N ILE A 9 21.30 14.35 -2.95
CA ILE A 9 19.92 14.33 -3.46
C ILE A 9 19.41 12.90 -3.66
N ARG A 10 20.24 12.00 -4.22
CA ARG A 10 19.87 10.58 -4.38
C ARG A 10 19.67 9.86 -3.05
N LEU A 11 20.50 10.14 -2.05
CA LEU A 11 20.41 9.50 -0.73
C LEU A 11 19.15 9.96 0.05
N ASN A 12 18.81 11.25 -0.03
CA ASN A 12 17.60 11.80 0.61
C ASN A 12 16.30 11.27 -0.02
N ILE A 13 16.29 11.03 -1.34
CA ILE A 13 15.13 10.46 -2.05
C ILE A 13 14.94 8.98 -1.71
N ILE A 14 16.02 8.19 -1.63
CA ILE A 14 15.94 6.78 -1.21
C ILE A 14 15.43 6.69 0.23
N THR A 15 15.89 7.59 1.11
CA THR A 15 15.45 7.65 2.50
C THR A 15 13.96 8.03 2.60
N ALA A 16 13.47 8.95 1.77
CA ALA A 16 12.05 9.33 1.72
C ALA A 16 11.14 8.22 1.16
N ILE A 17 11.60 7.42 0.19
CA ILE A 17 10.88 6.26 -0.33
C ILE A 17 10.86 5.13 0.72
N LEU A 18 11.98 4.91 1.42
CA LEU A 18 12.04 3.91 2.48
C LEU A 18 11.16 4.31 3.67
N THR A 19 11.13 5.59 4.07
CA THR A 19 10.28 6.07 5.16
C THR A 19 8.80 6.11 4.77
N SER A 20 8.42 6.44 3.53
CA SER A 20 7.02 6.35 3.11
C SER A 20 6.52 4.90 3.05
N ILE A 21 7.40 3.94 2.70
CA ILE A 21 7.13 2.51 2.77
C ILE A 21 7.09 2.03 4.24
N CYS A 22 7.94 2.56 5.12
CA CYS A 22 8.01 2.16 6.53
C CYS A 22 6.98 2.82 7.46
N ILE A 23 6.38 3.97 7.12
CA ILE A 23 5.32 4.59 7.95
C ILE A 23 4.02 3.75 7.91
N SER A 24 3.84 2.90 6.89
CA SER A 24 2.78 1.86 6.86
C SER A 24 3.12 0.58 7.65
N CYS A 25 4.29 0.54 8.30
CA CYS A 25 4.77 -0.59 9.12
C CYS A 25 5.24 -0.13 10.51
N ALA A 26 4.57 0.86 11.11
CA ALA A 26 4.57 0.93 12.57
C ALA A 26 3.80 -0.31 13.09
N PRO A 27 4.38 -1.14 13.97
CA PRO A 27 3.62 -2.19 14.62
C PRO A 27 2.57 -1.50 15.50
N LEU A 28 1.30 -1.67 15.16
CA LEU A 28 0.26 -1.66 16.18
C LEU A 28 0.56 -2.87 17.08
N ASP A 29 0.97 -2.54 18.31
CA ASP A 29 0.90 -3.37 19.51
C ASP A 29 1.88 -4.54 19.67
N ASN A 30 3.01 -4.25 20.32
CA ASN A 30 3.53 -5.13 21.37
C ASN A 30 2.67 -4.93 22.64
N VAL A 31 1.47 -5.51 22.69
CA VAL A 31 0.77 -5.69 23.97
C VAL A 31 1.40 -6.90 24.65
N ASN A 32 2.29 -6.63 25.61
CA ASN A 32 2.77 -7.62 26.55
C ASN A 32 1.67 -7.89 27.60
N PRO A 33 1.05 -9.08 27.66
CA PRO A 33 0.00 -9.36 28.61
C PRO A 33 0.65 -9.95 29.86
N ASN A 34 1.31 -9.14 30.69
CA ASN A 34 1.63 -9.46 32.09
C ASN A 34 2.50 -8.38 32.73
N LYS A 35 1.87 -7.36 33.33
CA LYS A 35 2.29 -6.74 34.60
C LYS A 35 1.39 -5.55 34.91
N LEU A 36 0.29 -5.80 35.61
CA LEU A 36 -0.23 -4.82 36.57
C LEU A 36 -0.57 -5.57 37.86
N LYS A 37 0.44 -5.73 38.72
CA LYS A 37 0.25 -6.10 40.12
C LYS A 37 0.82 -4.98 41.00
N SER A 38 -0.13 -4.35 41.66
CA SER A 38 -0.16 -3.81 43.02
C SER A 38 0.78 -2.70 43.50
N HIS A 39 0.16 -1.92 44.40
CA HIS A 39 0.71 -1.16 45.52
C HIS A 39 1.35 0.18 45.26
N ILE A 40 0.60 1.26 45.54
CA ILE A 40 0.96 2.24 46.59
C ILE A 40 -0.33 2.71 47.31
N ASN A 41 -0.37 2.53 48.63
CA ASN A 41 -1.39 3.05 49.55
C ASN A 41 -1.30 4.58 49.70
N PRO A 42 -2.42 5.27 49.97
CA PRO A 42 -2.40 6.40 50.90
C PRO A 42 -3.22 6.10 52.17
N ARG A 43 -2.55 6.36 53.29
CA ARG A 43 -2.96 6.19 54.68
C ARG A 43 -4.10 7.16 55.05
N LYS A 44 -5.08 6.67 55.84
CA LYS A 44 -6.25 7.39 56.38
C LYS A 44 -5.87 8.54 57.32
N LEU A 45 -6.72 9.59 57.33
CA LEU A 45 -7.27 10.41 58.46
C LEU A 45 -7.56 11.84 57.89
N LYS A 46 -8.64 12.58 58.17
CA LYS A 46 -9.62 12.65 59.26
C LYS A 46 -10.91 13.31 58.71
N LYS A 47 -12.07 12.90 59.23
CA LYS A 47 -13.36 13.62 59.10
C LYS A 47 -13.36 14.85 60.02
N THR A 48 -14.04 15.92 59.60
CA THR A 48 -14.79 16.83 60.50
C THR A 48 -15.94 17.48 59.74
N LYS A 49 -17.06 17.67 60.47
CA LYS A 49 -18.39 18.12 60.02
C LYS A 49 -18.50 19.65 60.09
N SER A 50 -19.36 20.26 59.25
CA SER A 50 -20.36 21.25 59.70
C SER A 50 -21.40 21.57 58.61
N ARG A 51 -22.68 21.60 59.01
CA ARG A 51 -23.84 22.23 58.32
C ARG A 51 -23.59 23.75 58.22
N THR A 52 -24.21 24.56 57.35
CA THR A 52 -25.60 25.09 57.47
C THR A 52 -25.95 25.97 56.24
N ASN A 53 -27.25 26.09 55.97
CA ASN A 53 -27.94 26.84 54.90
C ASN A 53 -27.78 28.37 54.91
N SER A 54 -27.93 29.02 53.74
CA SER A 54 -28.41 30.41 53.55
C SER A 54 -28.74 30.65 52.07
N LYS A 55 -30.02 30.60 51.67
CA LYS A 55 -30.93 31.73 51.31
C LYS A 55 -30.71 32.37 49.92
N ASN A 56 -31.82 32.34 49.18
CA ASN A 56 -32.15 32.86 47.85
C ASN A 56 -31.67 34.28 47.52
N LEU A 57 -31.42 34.53 46.22
CA LEU A 57 -31.89 35.72 45.52
C LEU A 57 -32.48 35.29 44.17
N ALA A 58 -33.70 35.74 43.89
CA ALA A 58 -34.50 35.42 42.72
C ALA A 58 -34.50 36.59 41.71
N GLU A 59 -34.99 36.28 40.49
CA GLU A 59 -35.67 37.20 39.55
C GLU A 59 -34.80 38.21 38.75
N ASN A 60 -35.00 38.50 37.45
CA ASN A 60 -36.01 38.13 36.44
C ASN A 60 -35.61 38.66 35.02
N ASN A 61 -36.28 38.13 33.98
CA ASN A 61 -36.54 38.65 32.61
C ASN A 61 -35.48 38.48 31.50
N GLN A 62 -35.81 38.19 30.23
CA GLN A 62 -37.03 37.80 29.52
C GLN A 62 -36.61 37.29 28.12
N ASN A 63 -37.46 36.46 27.53
CA ASN A 63 -37.33 35.84 26.20
C ASN A 63 -36.98 36.79 25.04
N LEU A 64 -36.20 36.28 24.08
CA LEU A 64 -36.37 36.59 22.66
C LEU A 64 -36.27 35.27 21.87
N LYS A 65 -37.44 34.83 21.40
CA LYS A 65 -37.63 33.79 20.40
C LYS A 65 -37.67 34.45 19.02
N ASN A 66 -37.29 33.64 18.03
CA ASN A 66 -37.30 33.86 16.57
C ASN A 66 -35.93 34.33 16.04
N GLU A 67 -35.33 33.70 15.05
CA GLU A 67 -35.96 33.13 13.86
C GLU A 67 -35.09 32.01 13.26
N SER A 68 -35.75 30.97 12.75
CA SER A 68 -35.13 29.85 12.08
C SER A 68 -34.42 30.30 10.79
N GLN A 69 -33.09 30.21 10.78
CA GLN A 69 -32.33 30.08 9.54
C GLN A 69 -31.46 28.83 9.62
N ASN A 70 -32.12 27.70 9.30
CA ASN A 70 -31.59 26.56 8.57
C ASN A 70 -30.21 26.02 9.00
N PRO A 71 -30.12 25.06 9.94
CA PRO A 71 -28.96 24.20 10.06
C PRO A 71 -29.18 22.95 9.19
N LYS A 72 -29.47 23.11 7.89
CA LYS A 72 -29.09 22.05 6.96
C LYS A 72 -27.59 22.24 6.77
N TYR A 73 -26.80 21.21 7.06
CA TYR A 73 -25.31 21.20 7.16
C TYR A 73 -24.71 21.47 8.54
N SER A 74 -25.03 20.65 9.55
CA SER A 74 -24.02 20.33 10.57
C SER A 74 -24.46 19.13 11.40
N ASN A 75 -24.36 17.93 10.83
CA ASN A 75 -24.31 16.68 11.60
C ASN A 75 -23.71 15.53 10.77
N GLN A 76 -22.68 15.82 9.95
CA GLN A 76 -21.79 14.74 9.54
C GLN A 76 -21.10 14.25 10.81
N ASN A 77 -21.34 12.99 11.15
CA ASN A 77 -20.75 12.34 12.32
C ASN A 77 -19.22 12.54 12.24
N LEU A 78 -18.57 12.95 13.33
CA LEU A 78 -17.10 13.11 13.40
C LEU A 78 -16.36 11.90 12.80
N GLN A 79 -16.92 10.69 12.99
CA GLN A 79 -16.40 9.45 12.39
C GLN A 79 -16.45 9.44 10.85
N GLU A 80 -17.51 9.94 10.23
CA GLU A 80 -17.62 10.02 8.76
C GLU A 80 -16.59 11.00 8.20
N LYS A 81 -16.39 12.14 8.86
CA LYS A 81 -15.37 13.11 8.47
C LYS A 81 -13.96 12.53 8.55
N ILE A 82 -13.66 11.77 9.61
CA ILE A 82 -12.38 11.06 9.76
C ILE A 82 -12.21 10.02 8.64
N LEU A 83 -13.24 9.22 8.37
CA LEU A 83 -13.21 8.18 7.33
C LEU A 83 -12.94 8.76 5.94
N LEU A 84 -13.67 9.82 5.56
CA LEU A 84 -13.48 10.52 4.30
C LEU A 84 -12.08 11.12 4.18
N SER A 85 -11.56 11.74 5.25
CA SER A 85 -10.20 12.30 5.25
C SER A 85 -9.11 11.24 5.04
N LYS A 86 -9.32 10.01 5.55
CA LYS A 86 -8.40 8.89 5.31
C LYS A 86 -8.43 8.43 3.85
N LEU A 87 -9.62 8.29 3.28
CA LEU A 87 -9.81 7.94 1.87
C LEU A 87 -9.17 8.99 0.94
N GLU A 88 -9.40 10.27 1.21
CA GLU A 88 -8.83 11.39 0.44
C GLU A 88 -7.30 11.40 0.50
N LYS A 89 -6.73 11.15 1.69
CA LYS A 89 -5.28 11.07 1.86
C LYS A 89 -4.70 9.93 1.02
N ILE A 90 -5.29 8.73 1.08
CA ILE A 90 -4.85 7.58 0.29
C ILE A 90 -4.90 7.89 -1.22
N ASP A 91 -5.96 8.53 -1.71
CA ASP A 91 -6.08 8.87 -3.13
C ASP A 91 -5.06 9.89 -3.57
N LYS A 92 -4.76 10.88 -2.72
CA LYS A 92 -3.71 11.86 -2.99
C LYS A 92 -2.34 11.18 -3.08
N ASP A 93 -2.00 10.36 -2.08
CA ASP A 93 -0.72 9.67 -2.01
C ASP A 93 -0.50 8.76 -3.23
N LEU A 94 -1.55 8.08 -3.69
CA LEU A 94 -1.50 7.22 -4.88
C LEU A 94 -1.42 7.99 -6.19
N LYS A 95 -2.13 9.12 -6.30
CA LYS A 95 -2.02 9.99 -7.47
C LYS A 95 -0.59 10.52 -7.62
N ASP A 96 0.04 10.87 -6.50
CA ASP A 96 1.42 11.34 -6.50
C ASP A 96 2.41 10.19 -6.74
N GLN A 97 2.18 8.99 -6.18
CA GLN A 97 2.93 7.79 -6.51
C GLN A 97 2.86 7.48 -8.02
N LYS A 98 1.67 7.51 -8.63
CA LYS A 98 1.46 7.23 -10.06
C LYS A 98 2.26 8.19 -10.95
N LYS A 99 2.22 9.49 -10.66
CA LYS A 99 3.04 10.50 -11.37
C LYS A 99 4.52 10.23 -11.23
N GLN A 100 4.99 9.89 -10.03
CA GLN A 100 6.39 9.58 -9.79
C GLN A 100 6.82 8.34 -10.57
N GLU A 101 6.00 7.29 -10.56
CA GLU A 101 6.25 6.08 -11.35
C GLU A 101 6.32 6.38 -12.84
N ASP A 102 5.42 7.22 -13.37
CA ASP A 102 5.43 7.64 -14.78
C ASP A 102 6.73 8.36 -15.14
N ILE A 103 7.19 9.29 -14.30
CA ILE A 103 8.46 9.99 -14.48
C ILE A 103 9.64 9.01 -14.45
N GLN A 104 9.65 8.05 -13.53
CA GLN A 104 10.74 7.07 -13.42
C GLN A 104 10.75 6.09 -14.61
N ILE A 105 9.58 5.68 -15.10
CA ILE A 105 9.45 4.80 -16.27
C ILE A 105 9.92 5.52 -17.52
N VAL A 106 9.56 6.79 -17.72
CA VAL A 106 10.02 7.57 -18.89
C VAL A 106 11.54 7.76 -18.87
N ASN A 107 12.12 7.93 -17.67
CA ASN A 107 13.55 8.17 -17.51
C ASN A 107 14.40 6.90 -17.38
N ILE A 108 13.78 5.71 -17.54
CA ILE A 108 14.53 4.47 -17.45
C ILE A 108 15.48 4.35 -18.66
N ASP A 109 16.69 3.87 -18.44
CA ASP A 109 17.64 3.67 -19.53
C ASP A 109 17.16 2.52 -20.43
N ALA A 110 17.07 2.79 -21.74
CA ALA A 110 16.68 1.83 -22.76
C ALA A 110 17.52 0.54 -22.73
N GLN A 111 18.76 0.58 -22.24
CA GLN A 111 19.63 -0.60 -22.13
C GLN A 111 19.06 -1.68 -21.19
N TYR A 112 18.32 -1.29 -20.16
CA TYR A 112 17.74 -2.24 -19.20
C TYR A 112 16.22 -2.16 -19.08
N ASP A 113 15.56 -1.34 -19.89
CA ASP A 113 14.10 -1.36 -20.08
C ASP A 113 13.62 -2.56 -20.90
N PHE A 114 13.81 -3.76 -20.35
CA PHE A 114 13.54 -4.97 -21.11
C PHE A 114 12.06 -5.16 -21.41
N LEU A 115 11.14 -4.69 -20.55
CA LEU A 115 9.70 -4.79 -20.78
C LEU A 115 9.23 -3.98 -22.00
N GLU A 116 10.07 -3.10 -22.56
CA GLU A 116 9.74 -2.40 -23.82
C GLU A 116 9.61 -3.36 -25.00
N THR A 117 10.45 -4.39 -25.05
CA THR A 117 10.57 -5.30 -26.19
C THR A 117 10.40 -6.78 -25.82
N PHE A 118 10.42 -7.11 -24.53
CA PHE A 118 10.31 -8.47 -24.05
C PHE A 118 8.94 -9.06 -24.36
N LYS A 119 8.95 -10.32 -24.82
CA LYS A 119 7.78 -11.17 -24.98
C LYS A 119 8.17 -12.61 -24.74
N LEU A 120 7.30 -13.35 -24.05
CA LEU A 120 7.37 -14.80 -24.06
C LEU A 120 6.98 -15.29 -25.46
N GLN A 121 7.46 -16.48 -25.84
CA GLN A 121 7.08 -17.05 -27.13
C GLN A 121 5.54 -17.18 -27.23
N ASN A 122 4.98 -16.66 -28.32
CA ASN A 122 3.52 -16.59 -28.59
C ASN A 122 2.70 -15.63 -27.70
N ASP A 123 3.31 -14.83 -26.82
CA ASP A 123 2.59 -13.85 -25.95
C ASP A 123 2.78 -12.38 -26.39
N GLY A 124 3.03 -12.14 -27.68
CA GLY A 124 3.26 -10.79 -28.21
C GLY A 124 2.10 -9.81 -27.96
N VAL A 125 0.86 -10.27 -28.16
CA VAL A 125 -0.35 -9.46 -27.93
C VAL A 125 -0.51 -9.09 -26.45
N PHE A 126 -0.30 -10.07 -25.57
CA PHE A 126 -0.39 -9.89 -24.12
C PHE A 126 0.57 -8.79 -23.64
N MET A 127 1.83 -8.86 -24.07
CA MET A 127 2.84 -7.88 -23.69
C MET A 127 2.54 -6.50 -24.27
N HIS A 128 2.06 -6.40 -25.51
CA HIS A 128 1.69 -5.13 -26.12
C HIS A 128 0.64 -4.37 -25.29
N ILE A 129 -0.39 -5.07 -24.80
CA ILE A 129 -1.49 -4.47 -24.04
C ILE A 129 -1.04 -4.10 -22.61
N THR A 130 -0.21 -4.94 -21.99
CA THR A 130 0.05 -4.87 -20.54
C THR A 130 1.37 -4.22 -20.16
N LYS A 131 2.22 -3.91 -21.15
CA LYS A 131 3.57 -3.35 -20.95
C LYS A 131 3.61 -2.24 -19.90
N MET A 132 2.78 -1.20 -20.02
CA MET A 132 2.86 -0.05 -19.11
C MET A 132 2.45 -0.43 -17.68
N ILE A 133 1.44 -1.29 -17.53
CA ILE A 133 0.98 -1.82 -16.25
C ILE A 133 2.09 -2.63 -15.59
N LEU A 134 2.74 -3.51 -16.36
CA LEU A 134 3.86 -4.33 -15.91
C LEU A 134 5.06 -3.48 -15.50
N LYS A 135 5.45 -2.48 -16.31
CA LYS A 135 6.53 -1.54 -15.97
C LYS A 135 6.24 -0.85 -14.64
N ARG A 136 5.00 -0.39 -14.44
CA ARG A 136 4.59 0.30 -13.23
C ARG A 136 4.77 -0.54 -11.98
N ILE A 137 4.26 -1.78 -11.95
CA ILE A 137 4.36 -2.62 -10.75
C ILE A 137 5.74 -3.25 -10.58
N ILE A 138 6.35 -3.75 -11.66
CA ILE A 138 7.63 -4.48 -11.59
C ILE A 138 8.78 -3.52 -11.30
N TYR A 139 8.92 -2.43 -12.05
CA TYR A 139 10.08 -1.54 -11.87
C TYR A 139 9.99 -0.77 -10.56
N SER A 140 8.81 -0.34 -10.13
CA SER A 140 8.64 0.28 -8.80
C SER A 140 8.96 -0.71 -7.68
N SER A 141 8.52 -1.97 -7.78
CA SER A 141 8.84 -3.03 -6.81
C SER A 141 10.34 -3.29 -6.72
N LEU A 142 11.07 -3.16 -7.82
CA LEU A 142 12.53 -3.32 -7.88
C LEU A 142 13.29 -2.03 -7.60
N ASN A 143 12.59 -0.95 -7.18
CA ASN A 143 13.15 0.38 -6.94
C ASN A 143 13.95 0.92 -8.14
N TYR A 144 13.55 0.57 -9.36
CA TYR A 144 14.21 0.98 -10.61
C TYR A 144 15.70 0.61 -10.69
N LYS A 145 16.16 -0.36 -9.88
CA LYS A 145 17.57 -0.77 -9.84
C LYS A 145 17.92 -1.61 -11.05
N LYS A 146 18.88 -1.13 -11.85
CA LYS A 146 19.37 -1.79 -13.08
C LYS A 146 19.70 -3.26 -12.86
N GLU A 147 20.45 -3.59 -11.81
CA GLU A 147 20.89 -4.96 -11.56
C GLU A 147 19.70 -5.88 -11.30
N LYS A 148 18.73 -5.44 -10.50
CA LYS A 148 17.53 -6.23 -10.18
C LYS A 148 16.64 -6.45 -11.40
N ILE A 149 16.47 -5.42 -12.23
CA ILE A 149 15.69 -5.49 -13.46
C ILE A 149 16.32 -6.47 -14.45
N LEU A 150 17.65 -6.45 -14.60
CA LEU A 150 18.37 -7.38 -15.47
C LEU A 150 18.31 -8.83 -14.95
N LEU A 151 18.36 -9.04 -13.64
CA LEU A 151 18.16 -10.37 -13.04
C LEU A 151 16.74 -10.90 -13.31
N LEU A 152 15.72 -10.05 -13.22
CA LEU A 152 14.36 -10.46 -13.58
C LEU A 152 14.25 -10.84 -15.07
N LYS A 153 14.88 -10.06 -15.95
CA LYS A 153 14.96 -10.40 -17.38
C LYS A 153 15.60 -11.76 -17.60
N GLU A 154 16.69 -12.08 -16.89
CA GLU A 154 17.35 -13.38 -16.96
C GLU A 154 16.41 -14.52 -16.51
N ILE A 155 15.73 -14.36 -15.37
CA ILE A 155 14.76 -15.32 -14.85
C ILE A 155 13.67 -15.62 -15.88
N LEU A 156 13.03 -14.58 -16.43
CA LEU A 156 11.93 -14.76 -17.38
C LEU A 156 12.41 -15.39 -18.69
N LYS A 157 13.62 -15.06 -19.16
CA LYS A 157 14.23 -15.72 -20.33
C LYS A 157 14.53 -17.19 -20.09
N LYS A 158 14.99 -17.56 -18.88
CA LYS A 158 15.24 -18.98 -18.55
C LYS A 158 13.96 -19.80 -18.54
N LEU A 159 12.84 -19.21 -18.11
CA LEU A 159 11.54 -19.88 -18.07
C LEU A 159 10.86 -19.96 -19.44
N ASP A 160 11.25 -19.13 -20.41
CA ASP A 160 10.69 -19.13 -21.77
C ASP A 160 11.34 -20.20 -22.69
N ASN A 161 11.60 -21.39 -22.15
CA ASN A 161 12.30 -22.46 -22.88
C ASN A 161 11.38 -23.60 -23.37
N ASP A 162 10.34 -23.90 -22.61
CA ASP A 162 9.33 -24.91 -22.92
C ASP A 162 7.94 -24.41 -22.50
N ASP A 163 6.90 -25.08 -22.98
CA ASP A 163 5.52 -24.64 -22.77
C ASP A 163 5.11 -24.65 -21.29
N LYS A 164 5.66 -25.54 -20.46
CA LYS A 164 5.30 -25.63 -19.04
C LYS A 164 5.91 -24.48 -18.26
N ASN A 165 7.21 -24.24 -18.43
CA ASN A 165 7.90 -23.14 -17.75
C ASN A 165 7.43 -21.78 -18.27
N ARG A 166 7.10 -21.68 -19.56
CA ARG A 166 6.54 -20.45 -20.14
C ARG A 166 5.20 -20.10 -19.51
N LYS A 167 4.32 -21.08 -19.27
CA LYS A 167 3.07 -20.85 -18.52
C LYS A 167 3.33 -20.30 -17.12
N ILE A 168 4.38 -20.76 -16.44
CA ILE A 168 4.77 -20.25 -15.12
C ILE A 168 5.26 -18.80 -15.21
N ALA A 169 6.11 -18.47 -16.20
CA ALA A 169 6.51 -17.09 -16.46
C ALA A 169 5.30 -16.19 -16.78
N ARG A 170 4.35 -16.71 -17.55
CA ARG A 170 3.11 -16.02 -17.87
C ARG A 170 2.27 -15.76 -16.62
N ILE A 171 2.09 -16.76 -15.74
CA ILE A 171 1.40 -16.59 -14.45
C ILE A 171 2.01 -15.44 -13.65
N PHE A 172 3.34 -15.35 -13.56
CA PHE A 172 4.01 -14.22 -12.90
C PHE A 172 3.61 -12.86 -13.52
N LEU A 173 3.60 -12.75 -14.84
CA LEU A 173 3.23 -11.52 -15.54
C LEU A 173 1.73 -11.20 -15.37
N GLU A 174 0.86 -12.19 -15.44
CA GLU A 174 -0.59 -12.03 -15.24
C GLU A 174 -0.91 -11.59 -13.82
N THR A 175 -0.30 -12.23 -12.81
CA THR A 175 -0.40 -11.82 -11.41
C THR A 175 0.07 -10.39 -11.21
N SER A 176 1.21 -10.02 -11.79
CA SER A 176 1.74 -8.64 -11.71
C SER A 176 0.75 -7.63 -12.28
N ARG A 177 0.22 -7.91 -13.49
CA ARG A 177 -0.80 -7.10 -14.15
C ARG A 177 -2.05 -6.95 -13.29
N ASP A 178 -2.57 -8.06 -12.77
CA ASP A 178 -3.84 -8.09 -12.07
C ASP A 178 -3.81 -7.29 -10.77
N ILE A 179 -2.71 -7.37 -10.02
CA ILE A 179 -2.51 -6.54 -8.81
C ILE A 179 -2.57 -5.06 -9.18
N GLN A 180 -1.85 -4.64 -10.21
CA GLN A 180 -1.81 -3.24 -10.61
C GLN A 180 -3.16 -2.75 -11.14
N LEU A 181 -3.87 -3.58 -11.91
CA LEU A 181 -5.22 -3.28 -12.40
C LEU A 181 -6.24 -3.18 -11.26
N GLN A 182 -6.15 -4.05 -10.26
CA GLN A 182 -7.05 -4.01 -9.10
C GLN A 182 -6.89 -2.71 -8.32
N ILE A 183 -5.65 -2.24 -8.13
CA ILE A 183 -5.37 -0.95 -7.50
C ILE A 183 -5.96 0.17 -8.35
N GLU A 184 -5.69 0.21 -9.66
CA GLU A 184 -6.22 1.26 -10.53
C GLU A 184 -7.76 1.27 -10.55
N LYS A 185 -8.40 0.10 -10.53
CA LYS A 185 -9.85 -0.02 -10.44
C LYS A 185 -10.41 0.51 -9.12
N ILE A 186 -9.94 -0.01 -7.98
CA ILE A 186 -10.46 0.36 -6.65
C ILE A 186 -10.25 1.85 -6.39
N HIS A 187 -9.13 2.42 -6.86
CA HIS A 187 -8.83 3.85 -6.68
C HIS A 187 -9.51 4.76 -7.71
N SER A 188 -10.14 4.20 -8.74
CA SER A 188 -11.01 4.97 -9.65
C SER A 188 -12.41 5.23 -9.09
N ILE A 189 -12.81 4.49 -8.05
CA ILE A 189 -14.11 4.65 -7.38
C ILE A 189 -14.14 6.02 -6.69
N LYS A 190 -15.11 6.85 -7.08
CA LYS A 190 -15.28 8.20 -6.54
C LYS A 190 -15.81 8.12 -5.10
N ILE A 191 -15.22 8.91 -4.21
CA ILE A 191 -15.66 9.02 -2.81
C ILE A 191 -16.91 9.93 -2.67
N GLN A 192 -17.28 10.65 -3.72
CA GLN A 192 -18.43 11.58 -3.69
C GLN A 192 -19.74 10.80 -3.55
N ASN A 193 -20.55 11.19 -2.56
CA ASN A 193 -21.91 10.67 -2.32
C ASN A 193 -22.01 9.17 -1.97
N ILE A 194 -20.94 8.56 -1.45
CA ILE A 194 -21.02 7.20 -0.91
C ILE A 194 -21.56 7.21 0.54
N SER A 195 -22.33 6.19 0.90
CA SER A 195 -22.80 5.98 2.27
C SER A 195 -21.64 5.67 3.22
N LYS A 196 -21.86 5.83 4.54
CA LYS A 196 -20.84 5.48 5.55
C LYS A 196 -20.33 4.04 5.40
N LYS A 197 -21.24 3.08 5.16
CA LYS A 197 -20.89 1.67 4.98
C LYS A 197 -20.02 1.45 3.75
N GLU A 198 -20.40 2.05 2.61
CA GLU A 198 -19.60 1.98 1.38
C GLU A 198 -18.22 2.64 1.55
N ALA A 199 -18.13 3.72 2.31
CA ALA A 199 -16.85 4.36 2.64
C ALA A 199 -15.95 3.47 3.50
N GLU A 200 -16.53 2.74 4.47
CA GLU A 200 -15.78 1.78 5.31
C GLU A 200 -15.27 0.60 4.47
N GLU A 201 -16.12 0.02 3.63
CA GLU A 201 -15.75 -1.08 2.73
C GLU A 201 -14.69 -0.62 1.71
N LEU A 202 -14.86 0.56 1.10
CA LEU A 202 -13.89 1.13 0.17
C LEU A 202 -12.54 1.40 0.84
N LEU A 203 -12.53 1.87 2.10
CA LEU A 203 -11.28 2.06 2.83
C LEU A 203 -10.54 0.73 3.02
N GLN A 204 -11.26 -0.33 3.42
CA GLN A 204 -10.70 -1.67 3.58
C GLN A 204 -10.15 -2.20 2.25
N ASP A 205 -10.91 -2.07 1.16
CA ASP A 205 -10.50 -2.51 -0.18
C ASP A 205 -9.21 -1.80 -0.65
N ARG A 206 -9.13 -0.48 -0.41
CA ARG A 206 -7.96 0.33 -0.75
C ARG A 206 -6.74 -0.07 0.07
N GLU A 207 -6.87 -0.17 1.39
CA GLU A 207 -5.79 -0.61 2.28
C GLU A 207 -5.30 -2.02 1.93
N HIS A 208 -6.23 -2.94 1.64
CA HIS A 208 -5.91 -4.29 1.22
C HIS A 208 -5.14 -4.31 -0.11
N SER A 209 -5.60 -3.56 -1.11
CA SER A 209 -4.93 -3.50 -2.42
C SER A 209 -3.50 -2.95 -2.32
N LEU A 210 -3.29 -1.92 -1.49
CA LEU A 210 -1.97 -1.36 -1.19
C LEU A 210 -1.08 -2.39 -0.49
N LYS A 211 -1.63 -3.13 0.48
CA LYS A 211 -0.91 -4.20 1.17
C LYS A 211 -0.47 -5.30 0.19
N THR A 212 -1.34 -5.67 -0.75
CA THR A 212 -1.03 -6.64 -1.81
C THR A 212 0.13 -6.16 -2.69
N LYS A 213 0.13 -4.88 -3.11
CA LYS A 213 1.28 -4.29 -3.86
C LYS A 213 2.58 -4.37 -3.07
N GLN A 214 2.54 -4.04 -1.78
CA GLN A 214 3.73 -4.09 -0.91
C GLN A 214 4.24 -5.52 -0.72
N ASN A 215 3.34 -6.48 -0.51
CA ASN A 215 3.70 -7.90 -0.35
C ASN A 215 4.30 -8.44 -1.65
N PHE A 216 3.72 -8.10 -2.80
CA PHE A 216 4.29 -8.43 -4.11
C PHE A 216 5.72 -7.90 -4.24
N ALA A 217 5.95 -6.62 -3.90
CA ALA A 217 7.29 -6.03 -3.96
C ALA A 217 8.30 -6.74 -3.04
N LYS A 218 7.88 -7.10 -1.82
CA LYS A 218 8.72 -7.86 -0.88
C LYS A 218 9.08 -9.23 -1.43
N THR A 219 8.09 -9.98 -1.93
CA THR A 219 8.29 -11.30 -2.53
C THR A 219 9.19 -11.22 -3.77
N LEU A 220 9.00 -10.22 -4.64
CA LEU A 220 9.84 -10.02 -5.82
C LEU A 220 11.29 -9.71 -5.45
N ASN A 221 11.53 -8.84 -4.48
CA ASN A 221 12.89 -8.59 -4.01
C ASN A 221 13.52 -9.86 -3.42
N ALA A 222 12.78 -10.64 -2.63
CA ALA A 222 13.27 -11.90 -2.08
C ALA A 222 13.61 -12.93 -3.18
N THR A 223 12.78 -13.03 -4.23
CA THR A 223 13.08 -13.86 -5.41
C THR A 223 14.37 -13.43 -6.09
N ILE A 224 14.55 -12.12 -6.35
CA ILE A 224 15.76 -11.60 -6.99
C ILE A 224 17.00 -11.88 -6.13
N ASP A 225 16.90 -11.64 -4.82
CA ASP A 225 18.02 -11.84 -3.91
C ASP A 225 18.38 -13.34 -3.80
N ALA A 226 17.39 -14.23 -3.71
CA ALA A 226 17.60 -15.68 -3.68
C ALA A 226 18.22 -16.19 -5.00
N TYR A 227 17.73 -15.73 -6.14
CA TYR A 227 18.28 -16.05 -7.45
C TYR A 227 19.72 -15.57 -7.60
N SER A 228 20.02 -14.34 -7.16
CA SER A 228 21.37 -13.76 -7.25
C SER A 228 22.43 -14.57 -6.49
N LYS A 229 22.02 -15.18 -5.36
CA LYS A 229 22.88 -15.99 -4.49
C LYS A 229 22.84 -17.49 -4.83
N ASP A 230 22.11 -17.87 -5.88
CA ASP A 230 21.79 -19.27 -6.21
C ASP A 230 21.24 -20.06 -5.00
N PHE A 231 20.52 -19.39 -4.10
CA PHE A 231 19.91 -20.03 -2.95
C PHE A 231 18.89 -21.07 -3.45
N ASN A 232 18.83 -22.26 -2.84
CA ASN A 232 18.03 -23.40 -3.30
C ASN A 232 18.27 -23.79 -4.77
N ASN A 233 19.44 -23.47 -5.33
CA ASN A 233 19.81 -23.74 -6.71
C ASN A 233 18.86 -23.05 -7.73
N LEU A 234 18.31 -21.88 -7.39
CA LEU A 234 17.36 -21.17 -8.27
C LEU A 234 18.00 -20.67 -9.59
N LYS A 235 19.30 -20.43 -9.61
CA LYS A 235 20.02 -19.97 -10.80
C LYS A 235 20.49 -21.13 -11.66
N THR A 236 20.86 -22.25 -11.03
CA THR A 236 21.46 -23.43 -11.68
C THR A 236 20.46 -24.54 -12.00
N ASN A 237 19.33 -24.63 -11.30
CA ASN A 237 18.30 -25.64 -11.51
C ASN A 237 16.97 -25.00 -11.95
N LEU A 238 16.63 -25.19 -13.23
CA LEU A 238 15.42 -24.67 -13.84
C LEU A 238 14.13 -25.18 -13.17
N LYS A 239 14.09 -26.44 -12.72
CA LYS A 239 12.91 -27.00 -12.05
C LYS A 239 12.66 -26.29 -10.72
N ASN A 240 13.73 -26.03 -9.95
CA ASN A 240 13.61 -25.29 -8.69
C ASN A 240 13.17 -23.84 -8.94
N LEU A 241 13.68 -23.20 -9.99
CA LEU A 241 13.24 -21.86 -10.39
C LEU A 241 11.76 -21.82 -10.73
N ALA A 242 11.30 -22.76 -11.56
CA ALA A 242 9.91 -22.86 -12.00
C ALA A 242 8.97 -23.07 -10.79
N THR A 243 9.27 -24.03 -9.92
CA THR A 243 8.49 -24.28 -8.69
C THR A 243 8.47 -23.06 -7.78
N HIS A 244 9.59 -22.37 -7.59
CA HIS A 244 9.63 -21.16 -6.76
C HIS A 244 8.73 -20.04 -7.31
N ILE A 245 8.73 -19.82 -8.62
CA ILE A 245 7.86 -18.80 -9.23
C ILE A 245 6.39 -19.23 -9.15
N GLU A 246 6.07 -20.49 -9.41
CA GLU A 246 4.72 -21.02 -9.29
C GLU A 246 4.18 -20.84 -7.86
N ASP A 247 4.89 -21.34 -6.85
CA ASP A 247 4.49 -21.28 -5.44
C ASP A 247 4.29 -19.84 -4.94
N LYS A 248 5.16 -18.91 -5.37
CA LYS A 248 5.14 -17.54 -4.86
C LYS A 248 4.13 -16.65 -5.56
N TYR A 249 3.81 -16.88 -6.83
CA TYR A 249 3.03 -15.92 -7.62
C TYR A 249 1.69 -16.46 -8.13
N HIS A 250 1.46 -17.77 -8.10
CA HIS A 250 0.19 -18.33 -8.58
C HIS A 250 -1.01 -17.93 -7.71
N HIS A 251 -0.81 -17.74 -6.41
CA HIS A 251 -1.91 -17.49 -5.46
C HIS A 251 -2.20 -16.02 -5.17
N ILE A 252 -1.32 -15.09 -5.60
CA ILE A 252 -1.42 -13.68 -5.16
C ILE A 252 -2.65 -12.98 -5.80
N SER A 253 -3.10 -13.39 -6.97
CA SER A 253 -4.23 -12.74 -7.69
C SER A 253 -5.62 -13.26 -7.34
N LEU A 254 -5.73 -14.35 -6.56
CA LEU A 254 -7.01 -15.04 -6.34
C LEU A 254 -7.90 -14.40 -5.25
N TYR A 255 -7.40 -13.43 -4.48
CA TYR A 255 -8.24 -12.66 -3.56
C TYR A 255 -8.82 -11.42 -4.25
N ARG A 256 -9.83 -11.65 -5.10
CA ARG A 256 -10.80 -10.60 -5.46
C ARG A 256 -11.82 -10.49 -4.32
N PRO A 257 -12.02 -9.30 -3.72
CA PRO A 257 -13.31 -8.98 -3.14
C PRO A 257 -14.33 -9.01 -4.29
N ASN A 258 -15.13 -10.06 -4.35
CA ASN A 258 -16.28 -10.17 -5.26
C ASN A 258 -17.38 -9.21 -4.78
N LYS A 259 -17.25 -7.91 -5.03
CA LYS A 259 -18.36 -6.97 -4.87
C LYS A 259 -18.35 -5.96 -6.00
N VAL A 260 -19.43 -5.98 -6.77
CA VAL A 260 -19.78 -4.95 -7.75
C VAL A 260 -20.30 -3.78 -6.94
N TYR A 261 -19.59 -2.65 -6.98
CA TYR A 261 -20.14 -1.35 -6.61
C TYR A 261 -20.72 -0.70 -7.87
#